data_AF-A0AA45M8Q2-F1
#
_entry.id   AF-A0AA45M8Q2-F1
#
_cell.length_a   1.000
_cell.length_b   1.000
_cell.length_c   1.000
_cell.angle_alpha   90.00
_cell.angle_beta   90.00
_cell.angle_gamma   90.00
#
_symmetry.space_group_name_H-M   'P 1'
#
loop_
_entity.id
_entity.type
_entity.pdbx_description
1 polymer ?
#
loop_
_entity_poly.entity_id
_entity_poly.type
_entity_poly.pdbx_seq_one_letter_code
_entity_poly.pdbx_strand_id
1 'polypeptide(L)'
;MSVLAWTAREAALAPQGLVSTGAATPRLLAALARREPAELARLSAVATRSLLIVLGANELLPWIDGVRYCAPEPAAPQLWLPTHLAPGLPMDLLQSNLVARAGRSPVLLWNEPELLLPLDQAMALTPALLDWLSRECC
;
A
#
# COMPACT_ATOMS: atom_id res chain seq x y z
N MET A 1 -5.10 19.73 9.21
CA MET A 1 -3.84 19.91 9.95
C MET A 1 -3.49 18.59 10.57
N SER A 2 -2.56 17.86 9.99
CA SER A 2 -2.00 16.71 10.71
C SER A 2 -0.71 17.08 11.38
N VAL A 3 -0.64 16.62 12.61
CA VAL A 3 0.33 16.96 13.64
C VAL A 3 1.50 15.97 13.61
N LEU A 4 1.45 14.98 12.71
CA LEU A 4 2.43 13.91 12.63
C LEU A 4 3.60 14.34 11.73
N ALA A 5 4.73 14.69 12.37
CA ALA A 5 5.97 14.98 11.67
C ALA A 5 6.50 13.70 11.03
N TRP A 6 6.84 13.78 9.74
CA TRP A 6 7.48 12.70 9.00
C TRP A 6 8.97 12.99 8.86
N THR A 7 9.79 11.96 9.02
CA THR A 7 11.24 12.03 8.84
C THR A 7 11.66 11.03 7.77
N ALA A 8 12.60 11.44 6.91
CA ALA A 8 13.22 10.51 5.96
C ALA A 8 13.97 9.41 6.72
N ARG A 9 13.79 8.16 6.30
CA ARG A 9 14.60 7.06 6.81
C ARG A 9 16.00 7.11 6.23
N GLU A 10 16.99 6.72 7.03
CA GLU A 10 18.36 6.54 6.56
C GLU A 10 18.45 5.41 5.52
N ALA A 11 17.72 4.32 5.76
CA ALA A 11 17.55 3.22 4.82
C ALA A 11 16.07 2.95 4.57
N ALA A 12 15.68 2.85 3.30
CA ALA A 12 14.31 2.51 2.93
C ALA A 12 13.99 1.06 3.32
N LEU A 13 12.75 0.82 3.74
CA LEU A 13 12.25 -0.53 3.98
C LEU A 13 12.13 -1.29 2.66
N ALA A 14 12.38 -2.60 2.71
CA ALA A 14 12.09 -3.49 1.59
C ALA A 14 10.57 -3.45 1.30
N PRO A 15 10.15 -3.05 0.08
CA PRO A 15 8.74 -2.96 -0.27
C PRO A 15 7.99 -4.27 -0.08
N GLN A 16 6.81 -4.18 0.52
CA GLN A 16 5.83 -5.28 0.55
C GLN A 16 4.45 -4.83 0.04
N GLY A 17 4.37 -3.59 -0.41
CA GLY A 17 3.25 -3.06 -1.14
C GLY A 17 3.63 -1.83 -1.96
N LEU A 18 2.73 -1.50 -2.87
CA LEU A 18 2.80 -0.37 -3.78
C LEU A 18 1.47 0.38 -3.69
N VAL A 19 1.53 1.70 -3.68
CA VAL A 19 0.41 2.61 -3.66
C VAL A 19 0.48 3.47 -4.92
N SER A 20 -0.59 3.43 -5.70
CA SER A 20 -0.76 4.21 -6.91
C SER A 20 -1.90 5.21 -6.76
N THR A 21 -1.69 6.40 -7.29
CA THR A 21 -2.66 7.51 -7.36
C THR A 21 -2.82 7.97 -8.80
N GLY A 22 -4.03 8.43 -9.16
CA GLY A 22 -4.30 9.16 -10.40
C GLY A 22 -3.68 8.52 -11.64
N ALA A 23 -2.82 9.28 -12.35
CA ALA A 23 -2.25 8.88 -13.64
C ALA A 23 -1.30 7.66 -13.58
N ALA A 24 -0.83 7.26 -12.40
CA ALA A 24 -0.01 6.05 -12.27
C ALA A 24 -0.86 4.76 -12.30
N THR A 25 -2.15 4.85 -11.95
CA THR A 25 -3.02 3.67 -11.79
C THR A 25 -3.25 2.90 -13.09
N PRO A 26 -3.53 3.54 -14.24
CA PRO A 26 -3.65 2.81 -15.50
C PRO A 26 -2.34 2.11 -15.92
N ARG A 27 -1.18 2.73 -15.64
CA ARG A 27 0.13 2.15 -15.93
C ARG A 27 0.39 0.92 -15.07
N LEU A 28 0.02 0.99 -13.79
CA LEU A 28 0.08 -0.15 -12.86
C LEU A 28 -0.80 -1.30 -13.33
N LEU A 29 -2.06 -1.04 -13.65
CA LEU A 29 -2.99 -2.07 -14.11
C LEU A 29 -2.50 -2.72 -15.41
N ALA A 30 -1.98 -1.94 -16.35
CA ALA A 30 -1.39 -2.46 -17.59
C ALA A 30 -0.13 -3.30 -17.35
N ALA A 31 0.69 -2.98 -16.33
CA ALA A 31 1.85 -3.79 -15.96
C ALA A 31 1.43 -5.12 -15.30
N LEU A 32 0.42 -5.08 -14.42
CA LEU A 32 -0.14 -6.28 -13.78
C LEU A 32 -0.82 -7.21 -14.80
N ALA A 33 -1.45 -6.66 -15.84
CA ALA A 33 -2.13 -7.45 -16.87
C ALA A 33 -1.20 -8.31 -17.73
N ARG A 34 0.10 -8.01 -17.71
CA ARG A 34 1.14 -8.77 -18.43
C ARG A 34 1.75 -9.89 -17.59
N ARG A 35 1.35 -10.02 -16.32
CA ARG A 35 1.85 -11.06 -15.41
C ARG A 35 1.15 -12.37 -15.69
N GLU A 36 1.87 -13.46 -15.44
CA GLU A 36 1.27 -14.79 -15.46
C GLU A 36 0.20 -14.91 -14.35
N PRO A 37 -0.90 -15.64 -14.58
CA PRO A 37 -1.95 -15.80 -13.57
C PRO A 37 -1.45 -16.32 -12.22
N ALA A 38 -0.42 -17.17 -12.24
CA ALA A 38 0.19 -17.71 -11.03
C ALA A 38 0.99 -16.66 -10.23
N GLU A 39 1.63 -15.70 -10.90
CA GLU A 39 2.30 -14.57 -10.23
C GLU A 39 1.26 -13.58 -9.70
N LEU A 40 0.22 -13.31 -10.49
CA LEU A 40 -0.85 -12.40 -10.12
C LEU A 40 -1.61 -12.87 -8.87
N ALA A 41 -1.86 -14.18 -8.75
CA ALA A 41 -2.53 -14.77 -7.58
C ALA A 41 -1.72 -14.65 -6.27
N ARG A 42 -0.42 -14.32 -6.35
CA ARG A 42 0.44 -14.06 -5.18
C ARG A 42 0.42 -12.60 -4.74
N LEU A 43 -0.29 -11.75 -5.48
CA LEU A 43 -0.53 -10.36 -5.14
C LEU A 43 -1.96 -10.20 -4.64
N SER A 44 -2.17 -9.22 -3.79
CA SER A 44 -3.51 -8.78 -3.39
C SER A 44 -3.65 -7.28 -3.58
N ALA A 45 -4.88 -6.78 -3.66
CA ALA A 45 -5.15 -5.37 -3.88
C ALA A 45 -6.25 -4.84 -2.97
N VAL A 46 -6.08 -3.58 -2.57
CA VAL A 46 -7.09 -2.76 -1.92
C VAL A 46 -7.34 -1.56 -2.83
N ALA A 47 -8.57 -1.42 -3.32
CA ALA A 47 -8.99 -0.27 -4.09
C ALA A 47 -9.82 0.67 -3.22
N THR A 48 -9.54 1.96 -3.34
CA THR A 48 -10.32 3.05 -2.74
C THR A 48 -10.75 3.99 -3.86
N ARG A 49 -11.52 5.05 -3.54
CA ARG A 49 -11.92 6.05 -4.54
C ARG A 49 -10.75 6.81 -5.18
N SER A 50 -9.58 6.87 -4.55
CA SER A 50 -8.45 7.69 -5.00
C SER A 50 -7.10 6.97 -5.04
N LEU A 51 -7.02 5.79 -4.43
CA LEU A 51 -5.81 4.96 -4.34
C LEU A 51 -6.09 3.52 -4.77
N LEU A 52 -5.11 2.95 -5.46
CA LEU A 52 -4.96 1.51 -5.61
C LEU A 52 -3.71 1.07 -4.85
N ILE A 53 -3.89 0.21 -3.86
CA ILE A 53 -2.78 -0.45 -3.14
C ILE A 53 -2.66 -1.88 -3.64
N VAL A 54 -1.45 -2.32 -3.95
CA VAL A 54 -1.11 -3.70 -4.29
C VAL A 54 -0.13 -4.20 -3.25
N LEU A 55 -0.40 -5.35 -2.64
CA LEU A 55 0.41 -5.99 -1.62
C LEU A 55 1.03 -7.26 -2.18
N GLY A 56 2.26 -7.54 -1.79
CA GLY A 56 2.99 -8.73 -2.24
C GLY A 56 4.48 -8.63 -1.99
N ALA A 57 5.19 -9.72 -2.27
CA ALA A 57 6.65 -9.75 -2.14
C ALA A 57 7.31 -8.73 -3.08
N ASN A 58 8.43 -8.14 -2.63
CA ASN A 58 9.16 -7.10 -3.35
C ASN A 58 9.47 -7.47 -4.82
N GLU A 59 9.78 -8.74 -5.07
CA GLU A 59 10.16 -9.25 -6.40
C GLU A 59 8.98 -9.27 -7.38
N LEU A 60 7.75 -9.29 -6.88
CA LEU A 60 6.52 -9.30 -7.67
C LEU A 60 5.97 -7.89 -7.92
N LEU A 61 6.37 -6.92 -7.10
CA LEU A 61 5.90 -5.54 -7.23
C LEU A 61 6.53 -4.87 -8.46
N PRO A 62 5.72 -4.25 -9.34
CA PRO A 62 6.27 -3.59 -10.52
C PRO A 62 6.92 -2.25 -10.15
N TRP A 63 8.04 -1.96 -10.81
CA TRP A 63 8.75 -0.68 -10.70
C TRP A 63 8.22 0.28 -11.77
N ILE A 64 7.38 1.23 -11.34
CA ILE A 64 6.64 2.14 -12.24
C ILE A 64 6.80 3.57 -11.75
N ASP A 65 7.04 4.50 -12.66
CA ASP A 65 7.12 5.91 -12.32
C ASP A 65 5.80 6.44 -11.75
N GLY A 66 5.90 7.20 -10.66
CA GLY A 66 4.77 7.86 -10.01
C GLY A 66 4.04 7.01 -8.97
N VAL A 67 4.40 5.74 -8.80
CA VAL A 67 3.94 4.93 -7.66
C VAL A 67 4.85 5.15 -6.45
N ARG A 68 4.35 4.88 -5.25
CA ARG A 68 5.16 4.87 -4.03
C ARG A 68 4.99 3.56 -3.30
N TYR A 69 5.98 3.18 -2.52
CA TYR A 69 6.02 1.87 -1.88
C TYR A 69 5.70 1.97 -0.40
N CYS A 70 5.10 0.90 0.12
CA CYS A 70 4.84 0.71 1.53
C CYS A 70 5.38 -0.64 2.02
N ALA A 71 5.57 -0.73 3.32
CA ALA A 71 5.99 -1.95 3.99
C ALA A 71 5.47 -1.96 5.43
N PRO A 72 5.30 -3.15 6.06
CA PRO A 72 5.08 -3.24 7.50
C PRO A 72 6.30 -2.70 8.24
N GLU A 73 6.07 -1.94 9.31
CA GLU A 73 7.11 -1.46 10.21
C GLU A 73 7.67 -2.64 11.02
N PRO A 74 9.00 -2.93 10.99
CA PRO A 74 9.58 -4.04 11.73
C PRO A 74 9.28 -4.01 13.23
N ALA A 75 9.29 -2.83 13.86
CA ALA A 75 8.96 -2.67 15.28
C ALA A 75 7.45 -2.73 15.58
N ALA A 76 6.61 -2.63 14.55
CA ALA A 76 5.15 -2.57 14.65
C ALA A 76 4.49 -3.20 13.40
N PRO A 77 4.45 -4.54 13.27
CA PRO A 77 4.08 -5.22 12.03
C PRO A 77 2.63 -5.01 11.56
N GLN A 78 1.72 -4.56 12.44
CA GLN A 78 0.35 -4.20 12.07
C GLN A 78 0.23 -2.79 11.51
N LEU A 79 1.30 -1.98 11.58
CA LEU A 79 1.38 -0.65 11.02
C LEU A 79 2.21 -0.67 9.74
N TRP A 80 1.57 -0.34 8.63
CA TRP A 80 2.20 -0.19 7.33
C TRP A 80 2.47 1.29 7.07
N LEU A 81 3.66 1.57 6.52
CA LEU A 81 4.16 2.93 6.31
C LEU A 81 4.80 3.08 4.92
N PRO A 82 4.95 4.31 4.39
CA PRO A 82 5.81 4.56 3.25
C PRO A 82 7.23 4.05 3.52
N THR A 83 7.85 3.38 2.55
CA THR A 83 9.16 2.74 2.75
C THR A 83 10.30 3.72 3.08
N HIS A 84 10.18 4.97 2.67
CA HIS A 84 11.20 6.02 2.78
C HIS A 84 10.95 7.01 3.92
N LEU A 85 9.80 6.91 4.60
CA LEU A 85 9.42 7.82 5.68
C LEU A 85 9.13 7.05 6.97
N ALA A 86 9.41 7.69 8.10
CA ALA A 86 9.03 7.24 9.42
C ALA A 86 8.27 8.36 10.14
N PRO A 87 7.22 8.04 10.90
CA PRO A 87 6.61 9.00 11.81
C PRO A 87 7.58 9.36 12.94
N GLY A 88 7.59 10.62 13.38
CA GLY A 88 8.36 11.08 14.53
C GLY A 88 7.79 10.69 15.90
N LEU A 89 6.94 9.66 15.96
CA LEU A 89 6.29 9.17 17.17
C LEU A 89 6.70 7.71 17.45
N PRO A 90 6.65 7.23 18.71
CA PRO A 90 6.88 5.83 19.04
C PRO A 90 5.95 4.89 18.27
N MET A 91 6.52 3.88 17.61
CA MET A 91 5.79 2.99 16.67
C MET A 91 4.75 2.11 17.37
N ASP A 92 5.03 1.69 18.59
CA ASP A 92 4.15 0.87 19.43
C ASP A 92 2.86 1.62 19.83
N LEU A 93 3.00 2.88 20.25
CA LEU A 93 1.88 3.77 20.56
C LEU A 93 1.08 4.09 19.30
N LEU A 94 1.78 4.35 18.20
CA LEU A 94 1.13 4.66 16.94
C LEU A 94 0.32 3.46 16.42
N GLN A 95 0.89 2.26 16.43
CA GLN A 95 0.20 1.04 16.01
C GLN A 95 -1.03 0.77 16.87
N SER A 96 -0.88 0.74 18.21
CA SER A 96 -1.98 0.44 19.12
C SER A 96 -3.14 1.42 18.96
N ASN A 97 -2.83 2.72 18.86
CA ASN A 97 -3.85 3.76 18.66
C ASN A 97 -4.55 3.65 17.30
N LEU A 98 -3.79 3.46 16.22
CA LEU A 98 -4.35 3.43 14.86
C LEU A 98 -5.15 2.15 14.60
N VAL A 99 -4.69 1.00 15.08
CA VAL A 99 -5.46 -0.26 14.99
C VAL A 99 -6.74 -0.15 15.79
N ALA A 100 -6.71 0.38 17.02
CA ALA A 100 -7.91 0.61 17.82
C ALA A 100 -8.89 1.58 17.12
N ARG A 101 -8.38 2.65 16.51
CA ARG A 101 -9.18 3.63 15.77
C ARG A 101 -9.80 3.05 14.50
N ALA A 102 -9.08 2.21 13.78
CA ALA A 102 -9.58 1.55 12.57
C ALA A 102 -10.56 0.40 12.90
N GLY A 103 -10.43 -0.20 14.10
CA GLY A 103 -11.15 -1.42 14.48
C GLY A 103 -10.73 -2.66 13.69
N ARG A 104 -9.67 -2.55 12.87
CA ARG A 104 -9.21 -3.53 11.90
C ARG A 104 -7.69 -3.48 11.81
N SER A 105 -7.07 -4.59 11.41
CA SER A 105 -5.61 -4.66 11.21
C SER A 105 -5.24 -5.69 10.14
N PRO A 106 -4.11 -5.50 9.41
CA PRO A 106 -3.18 -4.38 9.53
C PRO A 106 -3.71 -3.07 8.92
N VAL A 107 -3.09 -1.95 9.27
CA VAL A 107 -3.47 -0.61 8.79
C VAL A 107 -2.31 0.08 8.08
N LEU A 108 -2.59 0.75 6.96
CA LEU A 108 -1.69 1.66 6.28
C LEU A 108 -1.90 3.07 6.79
N LEU A 109 -0.85 3.67 7.35
CA LEU A 109 -0.78 5.11 7.55
C LEU A 109 0.00 5.72 6.39
N TRP A 110 -0.67 6.58 5.63
CA TRP A 110 -0.13 7.23 4.44
C TRP A 110 0.09 8.72 4.67
N ASN A 111 1.18 9.29 4.15
CA ASN A 111 1.52 10.69 4.38
C ASN A 111 0.82 11.66 3.41
N GLU A 112 0.69 11.30 2.12
CA GLU A 112 0.18 12.22 1.08
C GLU A 112 -0.62 11.50 -0.03
N PRO A 113 -1.95 11.71 -0.17
CA PRO A 113 -2.79 12.37 0.80
C PRO A 113 -2.74 11.61 2.12
N GLU A 114 -2.91 12.34 3.21
CA GLU A 114 -2.89 11.72 4.52
C GLU A 114 -4.12 10.84 4.73
N LEU A 115 -3.88 9.55 4.94
CA LEU A 115 -4.94 8.55 5.02
C LEU A 115 -4.58 7.46 6.01
N LEU A 116 -5.62 6.91 6.65
CA LEU A 116 -5.54 5.65 7.39
C LEU A 116 -6.45 4.63 6.69
N LEU A 117 -5.88 3.52 6.23
CA LEU A 117 -6.61 2.50 5.48
C LEU A 117 -6.38 1.10 6.07
N PRO A 118 -7.43 0.37 6.46
CA PRO A 118 -7.34 -1.05 6.74
C PRO A 118 -6.92 -1.83 5.48
N LEU A 119 -6.00 -2.77 5.65
CA LEU A 119 -5.50 -3.63 4.56
C LEU A 119 -6.07 -5.06 4.63
N ASP A 120 -6.90 -5.37 5.62
CA ASP A 120 -7.47 -6.70 5.86
C ASP A 120 -8.55 -7.10 4.84
N GLN A 121 -9.03 -6.14 4.05
CA GLN A 121 -9.93 -6.37 2.90
C GLN A 121 -9.18 -6.56 1.58
N ALA A 122 -7.87 -6.79 1.60
CA ALA A 122 -7.11 -7.01 0.37
C ALA A 122 -7.62 -8.27 -0.34
N MET A 123 -8.04 -8.10 -1.60
CA MET A 123 -8.53 -9.18 -2.43
C MET A 123 -7.38 -9.74 -3.28
N ALA A 124 -7.25 -11.07 -3.36
CA ALA A 124 -6.28 -11.69 -4.25
C ALA A 124 -6.50 -11.20 -5.69
N LEU A 125 -5.42 -10.82 -6.37
CA LEU A 125 -5.51 -10.37 -7.76
C LEU A 125 -5.80 -11.56 -8.66
N THR A 126 -6.84 -11.42 -9.47
CA THR A 126 -7.24 -12.36 -10.51
C THR A 126 -7.40 -11.59 -11.82
N PRO A 127 -7.32 -12.24 -12.99
CA PRO A 127 -7.59 -11.57 -14.26
C PRO A 127 -8.96 -10.86 -14.26
N ALA A 128 -9.99 -11.50 -13.72
CA ALA A 128 -11.33 -10.92 -13.63
C ALA A 128 -11.40 -9.67 -12.71
N LEU A 129 -10.70 -9.69 -11.57
CA LEU A 129 -10.60 -8.52 -10.69
C LEU A 129 -9.82 -7.39 -11.37
N LEU A 130 -8.75 -7.71 -12.10
CA LEU A 130 -7.94 -6.71 -12.80
C LEU A 130 -8.73 -6.05 -13.94
N ASP A 131 -9.51 -6.82 -14.69
CA ASP A 131 -10.44 -6.32 -15.71
C ASP A 131 -11.53 -5.44 -15.11
N TRP A 132 -11.97 -5.73 -13.90
CA TRP A 132 -12.91 -4.87 -13.18
C TRP A 132 -12.24 -3.56 -12.72
N LEU A 133 -11.06 -3.64 -12.11
CA LEU A 133 -10.30 -2.47 -11.65
C LEU A 133 -9.93 -1.53 -12.80
N SER A 134 -9.63 -2.06 -13.99
CA SER A 134 -9.32 -1.25 -15.16
C SER A 134 -10.51 -0.45 -15.69
N ARG A 135 -11.75 -0.85 -15.39
CA ARG A 135 -12.97 -0.10 -15.73
C ARG A 135 -13.36 0.90 -14.65
N GLU A 136 -13.12 0.58 -13.38
CA GLU A 136 -13.53 1.42 -12.25
C GLU A 136 -12.50 2.52 -11.92
N CYS A 137 -11.22 2.30 -12.22
CA CYS A 137 -10.12 3.22 -11.91
C CYS A 137 -9.56 4.00 -13.12
N CYS A 138 -10.10 3.78 -14.33
CA CYS A 138 -9.71 4.51 -15.55
C CYS A 138 -10.82 5.47 -16.04
#